data_AF-A0A1W9PEP5-F1
#
_entry.id   AF-A0A1W9PEP5-F1
#
_cell.length_a   1.000
_cell.length_b   1.000
_cell.length_c   1.000
_cell.angle_alpha   90.00
_cell.angle_beta   90.00
_cell.angle_gamma   90.00
#
_symmetry.space_group_name_H-M   'P 1'
#
loop_
_entity.id
_entity.type
_entity.pdbx_description
1 polymer ?
#
loop_
_entity_poly.entity_id
_entity_poly.type
_entity_poly.pdbx_seq_one_letter_code
_entity_poly.pdbx_strand_id
1 'polypeptide(L)' 'MKVLIAADMEGITGVTSWDHVSPDKPDYNRFRKLMTQDVNAVIEGCIEAGADEIIVSDGHAYGYNILIEEIN' A
#
# COMPACT_ATOMS: atom_id res chain seq x y z
N MET A 1 -7.40 -16.95 -10.49
CA MET A 1 -7.13 -17.07 -9.04
C MET A 1 -7.61 -15.82 -8.31
N LYS A 2 -8.17 -15.94 -7.09
CA LYS A 2 -8.45 -14.79 -6.21
C LYS A 2 -7.27 -14.51 -5.30
N VAL A 3 -6.86 -13.24 -5.15
CA VAL A 3 -5.73 -12.83 -4.29
C VAL A 3 -6.15 -11.79 -3.24
N LEU A 4 -5.88 -12.15 -1.98
CA LEU A 4 -5.72 -11.33 -0.77
C LEU A 4 -4.46 -10.46 -0.74
N ILE A 5 -4.50 -9.14 -0.98
CA ILE A 5 -3.40 -8.23 -0.58
C ILE A 5 -3.80 -7.49 0.71
N ALA A 6 -3.19 -7.86 1.84
CA ALA A 6 -3.33 -7.13 3.09
C ALA A 6 -2.06 -6.28 3.30
N ALA A 7 -2.20 -4.96 3.20
CA ALA A 7 -1.08 -4.02 3.23
C ALA A 7 -0.98 -3.30 4.58
N ASP A 8 0.25 -3.15 5.07
CA ASP A 8 0.58 -2.36 6.25
C ASP A 8 1.75 -1.42 5.92
N MET A 9 1.88 -0.30 6.64
CA MET A 9 2.73 0.81 6.19
C MET A 9 4.17 0.74 6.71
N GLU A 10 4.38 0.12 7.88
CA GLU A 10 5.67 0.03 8.59
C GLU A 10 6.75 -0.71 7.78
N GLY A 11 6.33 -1.62 6.89
CA GLY A 11 7.23 -2.45 6.07
C GLY A 11 7.42 -1.96 4.63
N ILE A 12 6.80 -0.84 4.24
CA ILE A 12 6.87 -0.31 2.88
C ILE A 12 8.28 0.19 2.54
N THR A 13 8.64 0.10 1.27
CA THR A 13 9.94 0.52 0.74
C THR A 13 10.29 1.94 1.19
N GLY A 14 11.46 2.06 1.83
CA GLY A 14 12.01 3.34 2.29
C GLY A 14 11.50 3.83 3.64
N VAL A 15 10.54 3.15 4.28
CA VAL A 15 10.13 3.45 5.66
C VAL A 15 11.27 3.07 6.61
N THR A 16 11.72 4.03 7.42
CA THR A 16 12.83 3.84 8.38
C THR A 16 12.56 4.49 9.74
N SER A 17 11.42 5.16 9.89
CA SER A 17 11.03 5.89 11.10
C SER A 17 9.52 5.82 11.28
N TRP A 18 9.07 5.81 12.54
CA TRP A 18 7.65 5.93 12.89
C TRP A 18 7.01 7.24 12.40
N ASP A 19 7.83 8.28 12.20
CA ASP A 19 7.35 9.55 11.66
C ASP A 19 6.88 9.43 10.20
N HIS A 20 7.33 8.40 9.47
CA HIS A 20 6.90 8.19 8.08
C HIS A 20 5.49 7.60 8.00
N VAL A 21 5.02 6.94 9.05
CA VAL A 21 3.74 6.20 9.06
C VAL A 21 2.68 6.85 9.95
N SER A 22 3.01 7.99 10.58
CA SER A 22 2.09 8.66 11.51
C SER A 22 1.35 9.83 10.82
N PRO A 23 0.00 9.86 10.79
CA PRO A 23 -0.78 10.86 10.03
C PRO A 23 -0.50 12.34 10.35
N ASP A 24 -0.01 12.62 11.55
CA ASP A 24 0.30 13.97 12.04
C ASP A 24 1.68 14.48 11.61
N LYS A 25 2.47 13.66 10.89
CA LYS A 25 3.85 13.96 10.56
C LYS A 25 4.03 14.45 9.12
N PRO A 26 5.01 15.35 8.86
CA PRO A 26 5.16 15.99 7.55
C PRO A 26 5.36 15.02 6.38
N ASP A 27 6.08 13.92 6.61
CA ASP A 27 6.44 12.96 5.56
C ASP A 27 5.34 11.94 5.26
N TYR A 28 4.29 11.86 6.07
CA TYR A 28 3.25 10.82 5.96
C TYR A 28 2.61 10.75 4.57
N ASN A 29 2.27 11.90 3.96
CA ASN A 29 1.69 11.93 2.62
C ASN A 29 2.65 11.42 1.53
N ARG A 30 3.96 11.64 1.70
CA ARG A 30 4.97 11.09 0.80
C ARG A 30 5.00 9.56 0.91
N PHE A 31 4.93 9.04 2.13
CA PHE A 31 4.98 7.59 2.34
C PHE A 31 3.67 6.87 2.00
N ARG A 32 2.51 7.54 2.06
CA ARG A 32 1.26 7.01 1.48
C ARG A 32 1.37 6.74 -0.03
N LYS A 33 2.06 7.63 -0.76
CA LYS A 33 2.36 7.41 -2.18
C LYS A 33 3.27 6.21 -2.39
N LEU A 34 4.31 6.06 -1.56
CA LEU A 34 5.20 4.89 -1.62
C LEU A 34 4.45 3.59 -1.28
N MET A 35 3.58 3.61 -0.27
CA MET A 35 2.72 2.46 0.06
C MET A 35 1.83 2.09 -1.12
N THR A 36 1.20 3.07 -1.76
CA THR A 36 0.34 2.83 -2.93
C THR A 36 1.14 2.25 -4.11
N GLN A 37 2.37 2.74 -4.32
CA GLN A 37 3.27 2.23 -5.37
C GLN A 37 3.74 0.79 -5.11
N ASP A 38 4.09 0.46 -3.86
CA ASP A 38 4.45 -0.90 -3.48
C ASP A 38 3.27 -1.86 -3.67
N VAL A 39 2.06 -1.45 -3.26
CA VAL A 39 0.85 -2.24 -3.50
C VAL A 39 0.58 -2.41 -5.00
N ASN A 40 0.73 -1.36 -5.81
CA ASN A 40 0.60 -1.46 -7.27
C ASN A 40 1.61 -2.45 -7.86
N ALA A 41 2.86 -2.45 -7.39
CA ALA A 41 3.85 -3.43 -7.84
C ALA A 41 3.42 -4.88 -7.54
N VAL A 42 2.78 -5.12 -6.38
CA VAL A 42 2.22 -6.43 -6.04
C VAL A 42 1.02 -6.76 -6.94
N ILE A 43 0.13 -5.78 -7.22
CA ILE A 43 -1.00 -5.94 -8.14
C ILE A 43 -0.51 -6.37 -9.51
N GLU A 44 0.46 -5.65 -10.09
CA GLU A 44 1.02 -5.99 -11.41
C GLU A 44 1.63 -7.39 -11.43
N GLY A 45 2.41 -7.76 -10.41
CA GLY A 45 2.95 -9.11 -10.29
C GLY A 45 1.86 -10.19 -10.19
N CYS A 46 0.74 -9.90 -9.51
CA CYS A 46 -0.40 -10.82 -9.45
C CYS A 46 -1.12 -10.94 -10.80
N ILE A 47 -1.27 -9.84 -11.54
CA ILE A 47 -1.85 -9.83 -12.89
C ILE A 47 -0.98 -10.64 -13.85
N GLU A 48 0.34 -10.41 -13.84
CA GLU A 48 1.31 -11.17 -14.65
C GLU A 48 1.28 -12.68 -14.33
N ALA A 49 1.00 -13.03 -13.07
CA ALA A 49 0.85 -14.41 -12.62
C ALA A 49 -0.54 -15.03 -12.91
N GLY A 50 -1.47 -14.29 -13.52
CA GLY A 50 -2.81 -14.78 -13.90
C GLY A 50 -3.85 -14.73 -12.78
N ALA A 51 -3.79 -13.73 -11.89
CA ALA A 51 -4.88 -13.43 -10.98
C ALA A 51 -6.13 -12.95 -11.75
N ASP A 52 -7.30 -13.46 -11.37
CA ASP A 52 -8.61 -13.07 -11.97
C ASP A 52 -9.29 -11.97 -11.15
N GLU A 53 -8.98 -11.91 -9.86
CA GLU A 53 -9.54 -10.93 -8.94
C GLU A 53 -8.53 -10.65 -7.82
N ILE A 54 -8.34 -9.37 -7.54
CA ILE A 54 -7.42 -8.88 -6.50
C ILE A 54 -8.24 -8.00 -5.55
N ILE A 55 -8.13 -8.29 -4.26
CA ILE A 55 -8.73 -7.47 -3.20
C ILE A 55 -7.59 -6.87 -2.40
N VAL A 56 -7.59 -5.56 -2.26
CA VAL A 56 -6.62 -4.82 -1.45
C VAL A 56 -7.31 -4.37 -0.16
N SER A 57 -6.70 -4.72 0.97
CA SER A 57 -7.10 -4.27 2.30
C SER A 57 -6.00 -3.40 2.89
N ASP A 58 -6.33 -2.17 3.23
CA ASP A 58 -5.47 -1.29 3.99
C ASP A 58 -5.59 -1.61 5.49
N GLY A 59 -4.55 -2.23 6.05
CA GLY A 59 -4.49 -2.65 7.44
C GLY A 59 -3.79 -1.65 8.35
N HIS A 60 -3.24 -0.56 7.81
CA HIS A 60 -2.43 0.36 8.61
C HIS A 60 -3.31 1.36 9.37
N ALA A 61 -3.08 1.47 10.69
CA ALA A 61 -3.78 2.39 11.58
C ALA A 61 -5.32 2.37 11.38
N TYR A 62 -5.87 3.37 10.70
CA TYR A 62 -7.31 3.54 10.48
C TYR A 62 -7.80 3.05 9.10
N GLY A 63 -6.90 2.51 8.26
CA GLY A 63 -7.23 1.90 6.97
C GLY A 63 -7.60 2.88 5.85
N TYR A 64 -7.02 4.08 5.83
CA TYR A 64 -7.26 5.10 4.79
C TYR A 64 -5.97 5.67 4.15
N ASN A 65 -4.91 4.88 4.12
CA ASN A 65 -3.56 5.27 3.73
C ASN A 65 -3.33 5.11 2.22
N ILE A 66 -3.88 4.07 1.61
CA ILE A 66 -3.85 3.85 0.15
C ILE A 66 -4.60 4.98 -0.56
N LEU A 67 -3.97 5.52 -1.61
CA LEU A 67 -4.53 6.59 -2.43
C LEU A 67 -5.38 5.98 -3.54
N ILE A 68 -6.71 6.12 -3.43
CA ILE A 68 -7.66 5.53 -4.38
C ILE A 68 -7.49 6.09 -5.80
N GLU A 69 -7.01 7.32 -5.93
CA GLU A 69 -6.73 7.97 -7.20
C GLU A 69 -5.42 7.52 -7.87
N GLU A 70 -4.57 6.76 -7.16
CA GLU A 70 -3.27 6.27 -7.67
C GLU A 70 -3.17 4.73 -7.71
N ILE A 71 -4.18 4.00 -7.22
CA ILE A 71 -4.19 2.52 -7.23
C ILE A 71 -4.61 1.96 -8.60
N ASN A 72 -4.00 0.84 -9.01
CA ASN A 72 -4.27 0.14 -10.29
C ASN A 72 -5.55 -0.71 -10.26
#